data_AF-A3CTE5-F1
#
_entry.id   AF-A3CTE5-F1
#
_cell.length_a   1.000
_cell.length_b   1.000
_cell.length_c   1.000
_cell.angle_alpha   90.00
_cell.angle_beta   90.00
_cell.angle_gamma   90.00
#
_symmetry.space_group_name_H-M   'P 1'
#
loop_
_entity.id
_entity.type
_entity.pdbx_description
1 polymer ?
#
loop_
_entity_poly.entity_id
_entity_poly.type
_entity_poly.pdbx_seq_one_letter_code
_entity_poly.pdbx_strand_id
1 'polypeptide(L)'
;MLPDGTAYEASVEVSGSEHAFWTPGMLGERVPLQVEGLEVLDPSGPVEYQETGRGVITFPEGNYTITYRAPVRDNRLVAAFDTPYAVTVALPEGFDVRNPLIGMVSPGGTISAGPNGTTEVAWDRISIVEARFYTPDREILLTTFGTIWVAVALVLILPLLISRRKEGE
;
A
#
# COMPACT_ATOMS: atom_id res chain seq x y z
N MET A 1 -7.04 -2.08 -5.58
CA MET A 1 -7.09 -3.30 -4.72
C MET A 1 -8.42 -4.00 -4.91
N LEU A 2 -8.47 -5.33 -4.71
CA LEU A 2 -9.71 -6.08 -4.71
C LEU A 2 -10.53 -5.80 -3.43
N PRO A 3 -11.87 -5.96 -3.45
CA PRO A 3 -12.75 -5.54 -2.35
C PRO A 3 -12.43 -6.13 -0.97
N ASP A 4 -11.86 -7.33 -0.93
CA ASP A 4 -11.49 -8.01 0.31
C ASP A 4 -10.13 -7.57 0.87
N GLY A 5 -9.38 -6.75 0.14
CA GLY A 5 -8.05 -6.26 0.51
C GLY A 5 -6.94 -7.32 0.49
N THR A 6 -7.21 -8.53 -0.06
CA THR A 6 -6.23 -9.64 -0.05
C THR A 6 -5.34 -9.67 -1.28
N ALA A 7 -5.74 -8.99 -2.35
CA ALA A 7 -4.98 -8.86 -3.58
C ALA A 7 -5.21 -7.49 -4.23
N TYR A 8 -4.37 -7.16 -5.19
CA TYR A 8 -4.55 -6.00 -6.06
C TYR A 8 -4.44 -6.39 -7.52
N GLU A 9 -5.10 -5.60 -8.36
CA GLU A 9 -4.92 -5.61 -9.81
C GLU A 9 -4.06 -4.40 -10.16
N ALA A 10 -3.09 -4.61 -11.03
CA ALA A 10 -2.15 -3.61 -11.50
C ALA A 10 -2.17 -3.54 -13.01
N SER A 11 -1.92 -2.33 -13.51
CA SER A 11 -1.72 -2.04 -14.92
C SER A 11 -0.49 -1.15 -15.03
N VAL A 12 0.48 -1.58 -15.84
CA VAL A 12 1.76 -0.88 -16.01
C VAL A 12 2.06 -0.73 -17.50
N GLU A 13 2.42 0.48 -17.90
CA GLU A 13 2.94 0.76 -19.24
C GLU A 13 4.45 0.50 -19.25
N VAL A 14 4.89 -0.37 -20.16
CA VAL A 14 6.30 -0.75 -20.29
C VAL A 14 6.78 -0.56 -21.73
N SER A 15 8.06 -0.19 -21.85
CA SER A 15 8.77 -0.09 -23.12
C SER A 15 9.99 -1.01 -23.08
N GLY A 16 10.11 -1.93 -24.04
CA GLY A 16 11.22 -2.86 -24.16
C GLY A 16 10.78 -4.26 -24.60
N SER A 17 11.59 -5.27 -24.27
CA SER A 17 11.34 -6.68 -24.56
C SER A 17 11.20 -7.57 -23.33
N GLU A 18 11.31 -7.01 -22.12
CA GLU A 18 11.24 -7.77 -20.88
C GLU A 18 10.59 -6.97 -19.75
N HIS A 19 9.97 -7.69 -18.81
CA HIS A 19 9.47 -7.12 -17.57
C HIS A 19 9.65 -8.09 -16.41
N ALA A 20 10.05 -7.58 -15.25
CA ALA A 20 10.30 -8.36 -14.05
C ALA A 20 9.33 -7.96 -12.93
N PHE A 21 8.59 -8.94 -12.41
CA PHE A 21 7.71 -8.81 -11.27
C PHE A 21 8.49 -9.15 -10.00
N TRP A 22 8.75 -8.15 -9.17
CA TRP A 22 9.48 -8.34 -7.92
C TRP A 22 9.00 -7.37 -6.83
N THR A 23 9.30 -7.74 -5.59
CA THR A 23 9.07 -6.91 -4.41
C THR A 23 10.33 -6.90 -3.53
N PRO A 24 10.60 -5.81 -2.78
CA PRO A 24 11.70 -5.79 -1.82
C PRO A 24 11.48 -6.79 -0.68
N GLY A 25 12.47 -7.64 -0.43
CA GLY A 25 12.54 -8.52 0.71
C GLY A 25 12.99 -7.79 1.98
N MET A 26 13.17 -8.53 3.07
CA MET A 26 13.44 -7.97 4.41
C MET A 26 14.79 -7.25 4.51
N LEU A 27 15.75 -7.63 3.66
CA LEU A 27 17.08 -7.04 3.58
C LEU A 27 17.24 -6.17 2.32
N GLY A 28 16.13 -5.87 1.62
CA GLY A 28 16.12 -5.12 0.36
C GLY A 28 16.47 -5.95 -0.87
N GLU A 29 16.60 -7.27 -0.73
CA GLU A 29 16.80 -8.19 -1.85
C GLU A 29 15.56 -8.24 -2.77
N ARG A 30 15.76 -8.54 -4.06
CA ARG A 30 14.62 -8.73 -4.98
C ARG A 30 14.01 -10.11 -4.75
N VAL A 31 12.75 -10.15 -4.36
CA VAL A 31 11.96 -11.38 -4.24
C VAL A 31 10.98 -11.44 -5.41
N PRO A 32 10.95 -12.53 -6.20
CA PRO A 32 9.98 -12.71 -7.27
C PRO A 32 8.54 -12.55 -6.74
N LEU A 33 7.78 -11.67 -7.38
CA LEU A 33 6.37 -11.48 -7.06
C LEU A 33 5.56 -12.56 -7.77
N GLN A 34 4.73 -13.28 -7.02
CA GLN A 34 3.78 -14.22 -7.60
C GLN A 34 2.61 -13.43 -8.17
N VAL A 35 2.43 -13.53 -9.47
CA VAL A 35 1.37 -12.83 -10.21
C VAL A 35 0.42 -13.83 -10.87
N GLU A 36 -0.84 -13.43 -11.00
CA GLU A 36 -1.91 -14.21 -11.62
C GLU A 36 -2.66 -13.35 -12.65
N GLY A 37 -3.34 -13.98 -13.62
CA GLY A 37 -4.13 -13.27 -14.63
C GLY A 37 -3.29 -12.29 -15.44
N LEU A 38 -2.08 -12.69 -15.81
CA LEU A 38 -1.15 -11.88 -16.57
C LEU A 38 -1.63 -11.73 -18.02
N GLU A 39 -1.77 -10.49 -18.48
CA GLU A 39 -2.00 -10.17 -19.88
C GLU A 39 -1.01 -9.11 -20.35
N VAL A 40 -0.46 -9.30 -21.55
CA VAL A 40 0.39 -8.32 -22.22
C VAL A 40 -0.40 -7.79 -23.41
N LEU A 41 -0.69 -6.50 -23.41
CA LEU A 41 -1.54 -5.85 -24.41
C LEU A 41 -0.72 -4.83 -25.19
N ASP A 42 -0.78 -4.91 -26.52
CA ASP A 42 -0.38 -3.82 -27.41
C ASP A 42 -1.64 -3.02 -27.84
N PRO A 43 -1.48 -1.91 -28.58
CA PRO A 43 -2.63 -1.14 -29.07
C PRO A 43 -3.59 -1.91 -30.00
N SER A 44 -3.17 -3.06 -30.54
CA SER A 44 -3.94 -3.93 -31.44
C SER A 44 -4.58 -5.12 -30.72
N GLY A 45 -4.14 -5.46 -29.51
CA GLY A 45 -4.70 -6.53 -28.68
C GLY A 45 -3.66 -7.31 -27.87
N PRO A 46 -4.04 -8.52 -27.39
CA PRO A 46 -3.15 -9.39 -26.63
C PRO A 46 -1.93 -9.86 -27.44
N VAL A 47 -0.77 -9.90 -26.78
CA VAL A 47 0.51 -10.33 -27.35
C VAL A 47 1.05 -11.52 -26.57
N GLU A 48 1.60 -12.48 -27.31
CA GLU A 48 2.27 -13.65 -26.74
C GLU A 48 3.53 -13.25 -25.98
N TYR A 49 3.71 -13.84 -24.80
CA TYR A 49 4.89 -13.66 -23.95
C TYR A 49 5.44 -15.02 -23.52
N GLN A 50 6.70 -15.03 -23.10
CA GLN A 50 7.35 -16.22 -22.54
C GLN A 50 7.79 -15.95 -21.12
N GLU A 51 7.47 -16.87 -20.20
CA GLU A 51 8.02 -16.85 -18.85
C GLU A 51 9.42 -17.47 -18.86
N THR A 52 10.41 -16.66 -18.47
CA THR A 52 11.82 -17.11 -18.40
C THR A 52 12.21 -17.55 -16.98
N GLY A 53 11.25 -17.49 -16.05
CA GLY A 53 11.39 -17.90 -14.64
C GLY A 53 11.74 -16.74 -13.71
N ARG A 54 11.61 -16.97 -12.39
CA ARG A 54 11.85 -15.97 -11.33
C ARG A 54 11.02 -14.68 -11.46
N GLY A 55 9.81 -14.78 -11.99
CA GLY A 55 8.92 -13.62 -12.17
C GLY A 55 9.34 -12.71 -13.32
N VAL A 56 10.05 -13.22 -14.33
CA VAL A 56 10.42 -12.46 -15.52
C VAL A 56 9.66 -13.00 -16.73
N ILE A 57 9.14 -12.06 -17.52
CA ILE A 57 8.54 -12.34 -18.82
C ILE A 57 9.29 -11.62 -19.94
N THR A 58 9.30 -12.22 -21.11
CA THR A 58 9.86 -11.66 -22.33
C THR A 58 8.83 -11.62 -23.43
N PHE A 59 8.85 -10.55 -24.23
CA PHE A 59 7.95 -10.27 -25.33
C PHE A 59 8.73 -9.54 -26.44
N PRO A 60 8.19 -9.44 -27.68
CA PRO A 60 8.85 -8.68 -28.73
C PRO A 60 9.14 -7.24 -28.29
N GLU A 61 10.19 -6.62 -28.82
CA GLU A 61 10.52 -5.23 -28.49
C GLU A 61 9.36 -4.28 -28.89
N GLY A 62 8.85 -3.49 -27.95
CA GLY A 62 7.72 -2.60 -28.19
C GLY A 62 7.21 -1.84 -26.96
N ASN A 63 6.03 -1.26 -27.08
CA ASN A 63 5.32 -0.57 -26.00
C ASN A 63 4.05 -1.35 -25.66
N TYR A 64 3.94 -1.77 -24.41
CA TYR A 64 2.88 -2.65 -23.95
C TYR A 64 2.25 -2.15 -22.67
N THR A 65 0.99 -2.50 -22.47
CA THR A 65 0.32 -2.45 -21.17
C THR A 65 0.29 -3.85 -20.60
N ILE A 66 0.92 -4.05 -19.45
CA ILE A 66 0.87 -5.31 -18.72
C ILE A 66 -0.16 -5.18 -17.61
N THR A 67 -1.13 -6.09 -17.58
CA THR A 67 -2.09 -6.22 -16.47
C THR A 67 -1.84 -7.50 -15.72
N TYR A 68 -1.95 -7.45 -14.39
CA TYR A 68 -1.74 -8.62 -13.54
C TYR A 68 -2.41 -8.44 -12.18
N ARG A 69 -2.60 -9.56 -11.47
CA ARG A 69 -3.02 -9.59 -10.07
C ARG A 69 -1.90 -10.10 -9.18
N ALA A 70 -1.80 -9.54 -7.99
CA ALA A 70 -0.82 -9.97 -7.00
C ALA A 70 -1.38 -9.89 -5.58
N PRO A 71 -0.94 -10.79 -4.67
CA PRO A 71 -1.43 -10.82 -3.30
C PRO A 71 -0.91 -9.64 -2.49
N VAL A 72 -1.71 -9.21 -1.51
CA VAL A 72 -1.35 -8.27 -0.47
C VAL A 72 -1.13 -9.04 0.83
N ARG A 73 -0.12 -8.67 1.60
CA ARG A 73 0.18 -9.28 2.91
C ARG A 73 0.22 -8.22 3.99
N ASP A 74 -0.24 -8.56 5.19
CA ASP A 74 -0.14 -7.73 6.40
C ASP A 74 -0.77 -6.32 6.28
N ASN A 75 -1.80 -6.17 5.44
CA ASN A 75 -2.39 -4.89 5.06
C ASN A 75 -1.35 -3.86 4.59
N ARG A 76 -0.34 -4.35 3.87
CA ARG A 76 0.76 -3.56 3.34
C ARG A 76 0.96 -3.87 1.87
N LEU A 77 0.78 -2.85 1.05
CA LEU A 77 1.16 -2.88 -0.35
C LEU A 77 2.56 -2.32 -0.49
N VAL A 78 3.43 -3.08 -1.17
CA VAL A 78 4.77 -2.64 -1.56
C VAL A 78 4.96 -2.95 -3.04
N ALA A 79 5.26 -1.93 -3.82
CA ALA A 79 5.67 -2.05 -5.21
C ALA A 79 6.98 -1.30 -5.42
N ALA A 80 7.91 -1.89 -6.16
CA ALA A 80 9.19 -1.28 -6.44
C ALA A 80 9.50 -1.36 -7.93
N PHE A 81 10.11 -0.31 -8.45
CA PHE A 81 10.33 -0.09 -9.87
C PHE A 81 11.79 0.30 -10.10
N ASP A 82 12.37 -0.19 -11.18
CA ASP A 82 13.74 0.15 -11.57
C ASP A 82 13.87 1.61 -12.02
N THR A 83 12.80 2.16 -12.55
CA THR A 83 12.66 3.57 -12.93
C THR A 83 11.46 4.18 -12.20
N PRO A 84 11.48 5.49 -11.86
CA PRO A 84 10.34 6.12 -11.21
C PRO A 84 9.13 6.27 -12.15
N TYR A 85 7.94 5.92 -11.67
CA TYR A 85 6.67 6.06 -12.40
C TYR A 85 5.69 6.98 -11.66
N ALA A 86 4.69 7.48 -12.39
CA ALA A 86 3.47 7.97 -11.79
C ALA A 86 2.64 6.76 -11.34
N VAL A 87 2.26 6.70 -10.07
CA VAL A 87 1.55 5.55 -9.50
C VAL A 87 0.31 6.03 -8.76
N THR A 88 -0.81 5.36 -9.01
CA THR A 88 -2.04 5.55 -8.26
C THR A 88 -2.47 4.22 -7.65
N VAL A 89 -2.66 4.22 -6.33
CA VAL A 89 -3.19 3.09 -5.58
C VAL A 89 -4.60 3.42 -5.12
N ALA A 90 -5.58 2.66 -5.61
CA ALA A 90 -6.95 2.75 -5.15
C ALA A 90 -7.25 1.66 -4.10
N LEU A 91 -7.56 2.10 -2.89
CA LEU A 91 -8.01 1.26 -1.79
C LEU A 91 -9.55 1.18 -1.80
N PRO A 92 -10.14 -0.01 -1.65
CA PRO A 92 -11.58 -0.18 -1.64
C PRO A 92 -12.20 0.49 -0.40
N GLU A 93 -13.52 0.69 -0.46
CA GLU A 93 -14.29 1.23 0.64
C GLU A 93 -14.03 0.46 1.94
N GLY A 94 -13.95 1.18 3.05
CA GLY A 94 -13.64 0.63 4.38
C GLY A 94 -12.16 0.54 4.69
N PHE A 95 -11.26 0.64 3.71
CA PHE A 95 -9.83 0.72 3.97
C PHE A 95 -9.32 2.16 3.91
N ASP A 96 -8.47 2.52 4.87
CA ASP A 96 -7.87 3.85 4.97
C ASP A 96 -6.39 3.77 5.36
N VAL A 97 -5.67 4.87 5.13
CA VAL A 97 -4.23 5.08 5.37
C VAL A 97 -3.95 6.35 6.18
N ARG A 98 -4.97 7.20 6.40
CA ARG A 98 -4.81 8.56 6.94
C ARG A 98 -4.37 8.60 8.40
N ASN A 99 -4.74 7.62 9.23
CA ASN A 99 -4.36 7.60 10.63
C ASN A 99 -2.87 7.22 10.78
N PRO A 100 -1.98 8.14 11.21
CA PRO A 100 -0.54 7.90 11.21
C PRO A 100 -0.06 6.88 12.26
N LEU A 101 -0.93 6.48 13.21
CA LEU A 101 -0.58 5.49 14.23
C LEU A 101 -0.70 4.05 13.71
N ILE A 102 -1.52 3.83 12.69
CA ILE A 102 -1.86 2.49 12.17
C ILE A 102 -1.78 2.37 10.65
N GLY A 103 -1.74 3.49 9.95
CA GLY A 103 -1.50 3.59 8.51
C GLY A 103 -0.13 4.19 8.20
N MET A 104 0.25 4.11 6.93
CA MET A 104 1.47 4.71 6.41
C MET A 104 1.35 4.91 4.90
N VAL A 105 1.89 6.01 4.40
CA VAL A 105 2.07 6.27 2.98
C VAL A 105 3.52 6.70 2.76
N SER A 106 4.20 6.07 1.81
CA SER A 106 5.57 6.45 1.42
C SER A 106 5.64 7.92 0.97
N PRO A 107 6.78 8.62 1.18
CA PRO A 107 6.91 10.04 0.91
C PRO A 107 6.47 10.46 -0.50
N GLY A 108 5.88 11.65 -0.62
CA GLY A 108 5.36 12.19 -1.88
C GLY A 108 3.97 11.70 -2.27
N GLY A 109 3.37 10.80 -1.51
CA GLY A 109 2.02 10.31 -1.74
C GLY A 109 0.97 11.32 -1.31
N THR A 110 0.03 11.63 -2.20
CA THR A 110 -1.13 12.48 -1.93
C THR A 110 -2.36 11.60 -1.76
N ILE A 111 -3.04 11.73 -0.62
CA ILE A 111 -4.25 10.98 -0.30
C ILE A 111 -5.48 11.79 -0.72
N SER A 112 -6.39 11.17 -1.46
CA SER A 112 -7.64 11.78 -1.89
C SER A 112 -8.81 10.81 -1.75
N ALA A 113 -10.04 11.33 -1.86
CA ALA A 113 -11.24 10.51 -1.95
C ALA A 113 -11.49 10.17 -3.42
N GLY A 114 -11.54 8.88 -3.73
CA GLY A 114 -11.88 8.40 -5.06
C GLY A 114 -13.38 8.16 -5.23
N PRO A 115 -13.80 7.69 -6.41
CA PRO A 115 -15.20 7.34 -6.69
C PRO A 115 -15.67 6.18 -5.80
N ASN A 116 -16.97 6.12 -5.50
CA ASN A 116 -17.57 5.02 -4.73
C ASN A 116 -16.93 4.80 -3.34
N GLY A 117 -16.47 5.86 -2.69
CA GLY A 117 -15.92 5.77 -1.33
C GLY A 117 -14.53 5.12 -1.24
N THR A 118 -13.84 4.96 -2.36
CA THR A 118 -12.44 4.51 -2.36
C THR A 118 -11.52 5.57 -1.76
N THR A 119 -10.41 5.12 -1.18
CA THR A 119 -9.31 6.01 -0.80
C THR A 119 -8.20 5.86 -1.84
N GLU A 120 -7.85 6.96 -2.51
CA GLU A 120 -6.80 6.97 -3.53
C GLU A 120 -5.53 7.58 -2.97
N VAL A 121 -4.40 6.96 -3.29
CA VAL A 121 -3.07 7.48 -2.97
C VAL A 121 -2.30 7.59 -4.27
N ALA A 122 -1.89 8.81 -4.62
CA ALA A 122 -1.22 9.10 -5.88
C ALA A 122 0.18 9.67 -5.65
N TRP A 123 1.12 9.23 -6.47
CA TRP A 123 2.48 9.75 -6.54
C TRP A 123 2.77 10.17 -7.99
N ASP A 124 3.23 11.41 -8.18
CA ASP A 124 3.58 11.89 -9.52
C ASP A 124 4.83 11.20 -10.08
N ARG A 125 5.78 10.86 -9.19
CA ARG A 125 7.04 10.21 -9.55
C ARG A 125 7.64 9.47 -8.35
N ILE A 126 7.66 8.14 -8.39
CA ILE A 126 8.21 7.31 -7.32
C ILE A 126 8.76 5.98 -7.83
N SER A 127 9.83 5.48 -7.21
CA SER A 127 10.41 4.16 -7.51
C SER A 127 10.04 3.09 -6.48
N ILE A 128 9.63 3.47 -5.27
CA ILE A 128 9.19 2.53 -4.23
C ILE A 128 7.91 3.05 -3.61
N VAL A 129 6.81 2.38 -3.92
CA VAL A 129 5.50 2.63 -3.32
C VAL A 129 5.35 1.73 -2.11
N GLU A 130 5.11 2.34 -0.95
CA GLU A 130 4.64 1.64 0.24
C GLU A 130 3.36 2.31 0.75
N ALA A 131 2.34 1.50 0.98
CA ALA A 131 1.10 1.90 1.62
C ALA A 131 0.68 0.84 2.64
N ARG A 132 0.61 1.24 3.92
CA ARG A 132 0.03 0.44 4.99
C ARG A 132 -1.36 0.96 5.29
N PHE A 133 -2.35 0.09 5.13
CA PHE A 133 -3.75 0.42 5.28
C PHE A 133 -4.38 -0.36 6.44
N TYR A 134 -5.55 0.08 6.88
CA TYR A 134 -6.27 -0.51 8.00
C TYR A 134 -7.77 -0.53 7.73
N THR A 135 -8.47 -1.44 8.42
CA THR A 135 -9.93 -1.53 8.42
C THR A 135 -10.53 -0.62 9.50
N PRO A 136 -11.83 -0.30 9.43
CA PRO A 136 -12.46 0.60 10.41
C PRO A 136 -12.39 0.03 11.83
N ASP A 137 -12.48 -1.30 11.96
CA ASP A 137 -12.36 -2.02 13.24
C ASP A 137 -11.02 -1.77 13.94
N ARG A 138 -9.92 -1.64 13.18
CA ARG A 138 -8.60 -1.33 13.76
C ARG A 138 -8.56 0.08 14.34
N GLU A 139 -9.25 1.03 13.70
CA GLU A 139 -9.34 2.41 14.20
C GLU A 139 -10.24 2.50 15.45
N ILE A 140 -11.33 1.75 15.49
CA ILE A 140 -12.18 1.60 16.68
C ILE A 140 -11.36 1.01 17.84
N LEU A 141 -10.58 -0.04 17.57
CA LEU A 141 -9.73 -0.67 18.58
C LEU A 141 -8.67 0.29 19.12
N LEU A 142 -7.99 1.03 18.23
CA LEU A 142 -7.00 2.05 18.61
C LEU A 142 -7.62 3.14 19.49
N THR A 143 -8.79 3.64 19.10
CA THR A 143 -9.51 4.68 19.83
C THR A 143 -9.94 4.18 21.21
N THR A 144 -10.46 2.95 21.28
CA THR A 144 -10.85 2.30 22.54
C THR A 144 -9.65 2.13 23.47
N PHE A 145 -8.55 1.61 22.93
CA PHE A 145 -7.29 1.44 23.67
C PHE A 145 -6.79 2.79 24.22
N GLY A 146 -6.70 3.82 23.37
CA GLY A 146 -6.27 5.15 23.78
C GLY A 146 -7.16 5.74 24.88
N THR A 147 -8.49 5.60 24.75
CA THR A 147 -9.46 6.12 25.72
C THR A 147 -9.29 5.47 27.09
N ILE A 148 -9.11 4.15 27.15
CA ILE A 148 -8.87 3.42 28.41
C ILE A 148 -7.60 3.94 29.09
N TRP A 149 -6.50 4.08 28.34
CA TRP A 149 -5.23 4.53 28.91
C TRP A 149 -5.26 5.98 29.37
N VAL A 150 -5.96 6.87 28.66
CA VAL A 150 -6.18 8.24 29.10
C VAL A 150 -6.95 8.26 30.42
N ALA A 151 -8.02 7.47 30.55
CA ALA A 151 -8.78 7.38 31.79
C ALA A 151 -7.92 6.87 32.96
N VAL A 152 -7.12 5.81 32.74
CA VAL A 152 -6.18 5.30 33.74
C VAL A 152 -5.15 6.36 34.14
N ALA A 153 -4.56 7.06 33.16
CA ALA A 153 -3.60 8.13 33.43
C ALA A 153 -4.21 9.26 34.27
N LEU A 154 -5.45 9.66 33.99
CA LEU A 154 -6.15 10.68 34.77
C LEU A 154 -6.37 10.22 36.23
N VAL A 155 -6.83 8.99 36.45
CA VAL A 155 -7.05 8.45 37.80
C VAL A 155 -5.75 8.41 38.61
N LEU A 156 -4.62 8.13 37.97
CA LEU A 156 -3.31 8.06 38.65
C LEU A 156 -2.67 9.44 38.87
N ILE A 157 -2.79 10.35 37.90
CA ILE A 157 -2.11 11.66 37.94
C ILE A 157 -2.91 12.69 38.74
N LEU A 158 -4.24 12.68 38.65
CA LEU A 158 -5.09 13.70 39.27
C LEU A 158 -4.90 13.81 40.79
N PRO A 159 -4.80 12.71 41.57
CA PRO A 159 -4.53 12.80 43.01
C PRO A 159 -3.16 13.42 43.32
N LEU A 160 -2.13 13.09 42.52
CA LEU A 160 -0.77 13.62 42.70
C LEU A 160 -0.72 15.13 42.42
N LEU A 161 -1.42 15.58 41.38
CA LEU A 161 -1.52 17.01 41.07
C LEU A 161 -2.26 17.78 42.17
N ILE A 162 -3.35 17.22 42.72
CA ILE A 162 -4.09 17.82 43.83
C ILE A 162 -3.22 17.89 45.09
N SER A 163 -2.46 16.83 45.41
CA SER A 163 -1.56 16.79 46.57
C SER A 163 -0.47 17.87 46.50
N ARG A 164 0.22 17.99 45.36
CA ARG A 164 1.28 19.00 45.16
C ARG A 164 0.78 20.43 45.25
N ARG A 165 -0.48 20.67 44.86
CA ARG A 165 -1.09 22.01 44.94
C ARG A 165 -1.39 22.43 46.39
N LYS A 166 -1.61 21.47 47.29
CA LYS A 166 -1.82 21.73 48.73
C LYS A 166 -0.53 21.93 49.53
N GLU A 167 0.61 21.48 49.03
CA GLU A 167 1.93 21.69 49.68
C GLU A 167 2.60 23.01 49.28
N GLY A 168 2.09 23.71 48.26
CA GLY A 168 2.62 24.99 47.77
C GLY A 168 1.87 26.23 48.27
N GLU A 169 0.92 26.08 49.19
CA GLU A 169 0.16 27.13 49.89
C GLU A 169 0.47 27.05 51.39
#